data_AF-A0ABD5NNY4-F1
#
_entry.id   AF-A0ABD5NNY4-F1
#
_cell.length_a   1.000
_cell.length_b   1.000
_cell.length_c   1.000
_cell.angle_alpha   90.00
_cell.angle_beta   90.00
_cell.angle_gamma   90.00
#
_symmetry.space_group_name_H-M   'P 1'
#
loop_
_entity.id
_entity.type
_entity.pdbx_description
1 polymer ?
#
loop_
_entity_poly.entity_id
_entity_poly.type
_entity_poly.pdbx_seq_one_letter_code
_entity_poly.pdbx_strand_id
1 'polypeptide(L)'
;MTNESDENPNRDDLEEQLKKLSPEERRKLLEDVERDDELPILRWSSNPEAVKAAFNFVESEETVTFEELRAYLQSEGHIDAEEGSYNFGIVETDEGAFFNTTGDRDPDTEISLTDTGREFASVFDNGPDLRPIERTLLIGMQPYGSAFFYLGTLEAHRDDGGLLREELEETLVDEYKGSGKYYTGYYNSWFHKLGLVEKERVGRKVKYRLATPSGW
;
A
#
# COMPACT_ATOMS: atom_id res chain seq x y z
N MET A 1 -2.90 1.34 42.86
CA MET A 1 -3.20 2.66 42.26
C MET A 1 -2.02 2.98 41.37
N THR A 2 -2.08 2.52 40.14
CA THR A 2 -1.12 2.84 39.08
C THR A 2 -1.76 3.99 38.31
N ASN A 3 -1.19 5.18 38.44
CA ASN A 3 -1.45 6.28 37.52
C ASN A 3 -0.47 6.07 36.36
N GLU A 4 -0.94 5.47 35.27
CA GLU A 4 -0.32 5.65 33.97
C GLU A 4 -0.87 6.97 33.43
N SER A 5 -0.03 8.01 33.49
CA SER A 5 -0.30 9.26 32.78
C SER A 5 0.19 9.09 31.35
N ASP A 6 -0.74 9.08 30.40
CA ASP A 6 -0.51 9.36 28.97
C ASP A 6 0.02 10.79 28.80
N GLU A 7 1.23 11.06 29.27
CA GLU A 7 1.96 12.26 28.92
C GLU A 7 2.81 11.98 27.70
N ASN A 8 2.31 12.45 26.55
CA ASN A 8 3.06 12.52 25.31
C ASN A 8 4.40 13.24 25.61
N PRO A 9 5.57 12.59 25.45
CA PRO A 9 6.82 13.11 25.99
C PRO A 9 7.19 14.44 25.32
N ASN A 10 7.42 15.45 26.15
CA ASN A 10 7.81 16.79 25.71
C ASN A 10 9.14 16.73 24.91
N ARG A 11 9.11 17.26 23.68
CA ARG A 11 10.24 17.26 22.73
C ARG A 11 11.53 17.83 23.32
N ASP A 12 11.42 18.90 24.10
CA ASP A 12 12.58 19.58 24.68
C ASP A 12 13.26 18.71 25.76
N ASP A 13 12.46 17.95 26.53
CA ASP A 13 12.95 17.03 27.55
C ASP A 13 13.63 15.81 26.92
N LEU A 14 13.10 15.31 25.80
CA LEU A 14 13.75 14.26 25.00
C LEU A 14 15.08 14.73 24.42
N GLU A 15 15.15 15.97 23.90
CA GLU A 15 16.37 16.53 23.33
C GLU A 15 17.47 16.68 24.40
N GLU A 16 17.11 17.12 25.61
CA GLU A 16 18.04 17.16 26.74
C GLU A 16 18.51 15.78 27.18
N GLN A 17 17.63 14.78 27.19
CA GLN A 17 17.97 13.41 27.55
C GLN A 17 18.90 12.78 26.51
N LEU A 18 18.64 12.99 25.22
CA LEU A 18 19.51 12.53 24.14
C LEU A 18 20.91 13.17 24.23
N LYS A 19 21.00 14.46 24.58
CA LYS A 19 22.29 15.15 24.76
C LYS A 19 23.16 14.54 25.86
N LYS A 20 22.56 13.89 26.86
CA LYS A 20 23.26 13.24 27.98
C LYS A 20 23.82 11.86 27.63
N LEU A 21 23.30 11.23 26.57
CA LEU A 21 23.78 9.94 26.09
C LEU A 21 25.09 10.11 25.30
N SER A 22 25.99 9.14 25.43
CA SER A 22 27.17 9.00 24.58
C SER A 22 26.80 8.65 23.14
N PRO A 23 27.70 8.84 22.16
CA PRO A 23 27.44 8.47 20.77
C PRO A 23 27.04 6.99 20.59
N GLU A 24 27.67 6.08 21.32
CA GLU A 24 27.35 4.64 21.31
C GLU A 24 25.95 4.36 21.87
N GLU A 25 25.58 5.02 22.97
CA GLU A 25 24.27 4.84 23.59
C GLU A 25 23.15 5.43 22.73
N ARG A 26 23.38 6.57 22.07
CA ARG A 26 22.43 7.13 21.09
C ARG A 26 22.25 6.19 19.91
N ARG A 27 23.33 5.59 19.42
CA ARG A 27 23.29 4.64 18.30
C ARG A 27 22.48 3.41 18.68
N LYS A 28 22.72 2.86 19.86
CA LYS A 28 21.94 1.73 20.38
C LYS A 28 20.47 2.09 20.58
N LEU A 29 20.17 3.29 21.08
CA LEU A 29 18.80 3.78 21.20
C LEU A 29 18.10 3.86 19.83
N LEU A 30 18.79 4.30 18.79
CA LEU A 30 18.28 4.35 17.41
C LEU A 30 18.16 2.96 16.74
N GLU A 31 18.85 1.95 17.27
CA GLU A 31 18.72 0.55 16.87
C GLU A 31 17.57 -0.16 17.61
N ASP A 32 17.24 0.30 18.83
CA ASP A 32 16.14 -0.19 19.67
C ASP A 32 14.79 0.53 19.41
N VAL A 33 14.80 1.68 18.71
CA VAL A 33 13.58 2.27 18.17
C VAL A 33 13.08 1.36 17.05
N GLU A 34 11.90 0.77 17.24
CA GLU A 34 11.13 0.16 16.15
C GLU A 34 11.08 1.19 15.02
N ARG A 35 11.89 0.95 13.99
CA ARG A 35 11.58 1.51 12.70
C ARG A 35 10.39 0.71 12.26
N ASP A 36 9.31 1.38 11.87
CA ASP A 36 8.34 0.81 10.96
C ASP A 36 9.11 0.51 9.66
N ASP A 37 9.87 -0.60 9.67
CA ASP A 37 10.61 -1.15 8.54
C ASP A 37 9.61 -1.72 7.51
N GLU A 38 8.33 -1.78 7.88
CA GLU A 38 7.22 -2.03 6.97
C GLU A 38 6.83 -0.72 6.29
N LEU A 39 7.44 -0.48 5.12
CA LEU A 39 6.84 0.42 4.14
C LEU A 39 5.37 0.00 3.98
N PRO A 40 4.41 0.93 4.07
CA PRO A 40 2.99 0.60 4.01
C PRO A 40 2.75 -0.23 2.76
N ILE A 41 2.31 -1.47 2.95
CA ILE A 41 2.03 -2.36 1.82
C ILE A 41 0.68 -1.93 1.26
N LEU A 42 0.75 -1.10 0.22
CA LEU A 42 -0.41 -0.53 -0.42
C LEU A 42 -0.95 -1.54 -1.43
N ARG A 43 -1.82 -2.45 -0.97
CA ARG A 43 -2.37 -3.55 -1.77
C ARG A 43 -3.55 -3.09 -2.59
N TRP A 44 -3.28 -2.36 -3.67
CA TRP A 44 -4.33 -1.79 -4.49
C TRP A 44 -5.04 -2.82 -5.40
N SER A 45 -6.36 -2.68 -5.61
CA SER A 45 -7.07 -3.46 -6.63
C SER A 45 -6.61 -3.04 -8.03
N SER A 46 -6.43 -4.03 -8.91
CA SER A 46 -6.12 -3.80 -10.34
C SER A 46 -7.26 -3.21 -11.13
N ASN A 47 -8.42 -3.09 -10.50
CA ASN A 47 -9.64 -2.59 -11.08
C ASN A 47 -9.97 -1.18 -10.54
N PRO A 48 -9.61 -0.11 -11.27
CA PRO A 48 -9.97 1.27 -10.93
C PRO A 48 -11.47 1.49 -10.69
N GLU A 49 -12.35 0.69 -11.30
CA GLU A 49 -13.81 0.79 -11.10
C GLU A 49 -14.20 0.24 -9.72
N ALA A 50 -13.58 -0.85 -9.27
CA ALA A 50 -13.75 -1.39 -7.92
C ALA A 50 -13.38 -0.35 -6.85
N VAL A 51 -12.36 0.46 -7.12
CA VAL A 51 -11.85 1.48 -6.20
C VAL A 51 -12.85 2.62 -6.08
N LYS A 52 -13.33 3.14 -7.22
CA LYS A 52 -14.40 4.13 -7.25
C LYS A 52 -15.64 3.63 -6.51
N ALA A 53 -16.06 2.40 -6.79
CA ALA A 53 -17.21 1.79 -6.13
C ALA A 53 -17.00 1.68 -4.61
N ALA A 54 -15.81 1.29 -4.16
CA ALA A 54 -15.47 1.21 -2.75
C ALA A 54 -15.56 2.59 -2.06
N PHE A 55 -14.90 3.62 -2.61
CA PHE A 55 -14.97 4.98 -2.04
C PHE A 55 -16.40 5.49 -1.96
N ASN A 56 -17.19 5.33 -3.04
CA ASN A 56 -18.59 5.77 -3.04
C ASN A 56 -19.44 5.03 -2.00
N PHE A 57 -19.22 3.73 -1.82
CA PHE A 57 -19.98 2.92 -0.87
C PHE A 57 -19.65 3.26 0.59
N VAL A 58 -18.36 3.40 0.92
CA VAL A 58 -17.97 3.83 2.28
C VAL A 58 -18.42 5.27 2.53
N GLU A 59 -18.39 6.15 1.53
CA GLU A 59 -18.90 7.52 1.66
C GLU A 59 -20.41 7.54 1.94
N SER A 60 -21.20 6.67 1.31
CA SER A 60 -22.66 6.64 1.47
C SER A 60 -23.13 6.04 2.79
N GLU A 61 -22.43 5.01 3.29
CA GLU A 61 -22.79 4.31 4.53
C GLU A 61 -22.09 4.88 5.78
N GLU A 62 -21.15 5.81 5.61
CA GLU A 62 -20.25 6.41 6.61
C GLU A 62 -19.25 5.42 7.24
N THR A 63 -19.70 4.22 7.62
CA THR A 63 -18.92 3.11 8.14
C THR A 63 -19.47 1.79 7.60
N VAL A 64 -18.59 0.90 7.14
CA VAL A 64 -18.93 -0.47 6.65
C VAL A 64 -17.93 -1.48 7.17
N THR A 65 -18.25 -2.77 7.18
CA THR A 65 -17.23 -3.81 7.46
C THR A 65 -16.49 -4.25 6.19
N PHE A 66 -15.35 -4.93 6.34
CA PHE A 66 -14.67 -5.57 5.18
C PHE A 66 -15.56 -6.56 4.45
N GLU A 67 -16.40 -7.32 5.17
CA GLU A 67 -17.32 -8.28 4.56
C GLU A 67 -18.46 -7.58 3.80
N GLU A 68 -19.00 -6.49 4.35
CA GLU A 68 -20.01 -5.68 3.65
C GLU A 68 -19.46 -5.07 2.37
N LEU A 69 -18.25 -4.50 2.43
CA LEU A 69 -17.58 -3.95 1.26
C LEU A 69 -17.27 -5.03 0.22
N ARG A 70 -16.79 -6.21 0.65
CA ARG A 70 -16.59 -7.37 -0.24
C ARG A 70 -17.88 -7.73 -0.95
N ALA A 71 -18.94 -7.97 -0.19
CA ALA A 71 -20.22 -8.40 -0.71
C ALA A 71 -20.78 -7.39 -1.70
N TYR A 72 -20.67 -6.10 -1.40
CA TYR A 72 -21.04 -5.02 -2.31
C TYR A 72 -20.24 -5.08 -3.63
N LEU A 73 -18.91 -5.06 -3.57
CA LEU A 73 -18.05 -5.08 -4.75
C LEU A 73 -18.22 -6.34 -5.59
N GLN A 74 -18.46 -7.49 -4.95
CA GLN A 74 -18.76 -8.74 -5.65
C GLN A 74 -20.12 -8.68 -6.34
N SER A 75 -21.13 -8.09 -5.69
CA SER A 75 -22.48 -7.95 -6.25
C SER A 75 -22.52 -7.03 -7.47
N GLU A 76 -21.66 -5.99 -7.49
CA GLU A 76 -21.44 -5.10 -8.63
C GLU A 76 -20.52 -5.73 -9.72
N GLY A 77 -19.99 -6.93 -9.49
CA GLY A 77 -19.14 -7.64 -10.44
C GLY A 77 -17.72 -7.05 -10.59
N HIS A 78 -17.28 -6.25 -9.62
CA HIS A 78 -15.97 -5.61 -9.64
C HIS A 78 -14.83 -6.53 -9.17
N ILE A 79 -15.15 -7.55 -8.37
CA ILE A 79 -14.21 -8.52 -7.81
C ILE A 79 -14.75 -9.94 -7.87
N ASP A 80 -13.85 -10.92 -7.81
CA ASP A 80 -14.16 -12.34 -7.64
C ASP A 80 -13.42 -12.85 -6.41
N ALA A 81 -14.01 -12.65 -5.23
CA ALA A 81 -13.41 -12.97 -3.94
C ALA A 81 -14.41 -13.68 -3.03
N GLU A 82 -13.95 -14.78 -2.42
CA GLU A 82 -14.69 -15.52 -1.40
C GLU A 82 -14.64 -14.79 -0.05
N GLU A 83 -15.55 -15.13 0.85
CA GLU A 83 -15.54 -14.69 2.25
C GLU A 83 -14.17 -14.97 2.89
N GLY A 84 -13.66 -14.01 3.66
CA GLY A 84 -12.30 -14.08 4.24
C GLY A 84 -11.17 -13.60 3.32
N SER A 85 -11.46 -13.18 2.07
CA SER A 85 -10.46 -12.64 1.15
C SER A 85 -10.65 -11.14 0.92
N TYR A 86 -10.06 -10.31 1.78
CA TYR A 86 -10.33 -8.85 1.85
C TYR A 86 -9.33 -7.94 1.12
N ASN A 87 -8.65 -8.47 0.10
CA ASN A 87 -7.63 -7.72 -0.65
C ASN A 87 -8.26 -6.90 -1.79
N PHE A 88 -9.07 -5.87 -1.46
CA PHE A 88 -9.79 -5.05 -2.46
C PHE A 88 -9.21 -3.68 -2.74
N GLY A 89 -8.05 -3.33 -2.18
CA GLY A 89 -7.48 -2.02 -2.46
C GLY A 89 -7.39 -1.04 -1.31
N ILE A 90 -7.62 -1.46 -0.07
CA ILE A 90 -7.57 -0.57 1.10
C ILE A 90 -6.15 -0.53 1.68
N VAL A 91 -5.70 0.68 2.01
CA VAL A 91 -4.44 0.97 2.67
C VAL A 91 -4.46 0.37 4.09
N GLU A 92 -3.57 -0.58 4.36
CA GLU A 92 -3.29 -1.05 5.73
C GLU A 92 -2.27 -0.12 6.35
N THR A 93 -2.73 0.78 7.23
CA THR A 93 -1.93 1.38 8.31
C THR A 93 -2.88 1.78 9.42
N ASP A 94 -2.43 1.74 10.68
CA ASP A 94 -3.21 2.14 11.86
C ASP A 94 -3.83 3.55 11.74
N GLU A 95 -3.25 4.41 10.91
CA GLU A 95 -3.83 5.68 10.45
C GLU A 95 -3.76 5.78 8.91
N GLY A 96 -4.61 5.04 8.21
CA GLY A 96 -4.70 5.06 6.75
C GLY A 96 -4.93 6.46 6.18
N ALA A 97 -4.22 6.81 5.11
CA ALA A 97 -4.39 8.12 4.46
C ALA A 97 -5.82 8.37 3.95
N PHE A 98 -6.56 7.30 3.61
CA PHE A 98 -7.91 7.40 3.05
C PHE A 98 -8.99 6.71 3.88
N PHE A 99 -8.62 5.67 4.63
CA PHE A 99 -9.54 4.84 5.40
C PHE A 99 -9.06 4.72 6.83
N ASN A 100 -9.97 4.82 7.79
CA ASN A 100 -9.76 4.34 9.15
C ASN A 100 -10.22 2.88 9.22
N THR A 101 -9.48 2.04 9.94
CA THR A 101 -9.90 0.66 10.25
C THR A 101 -9.81 0.42 11.76
N THR A 102 -10.72 -0.42 12.30
CA THR A 102 -10.72 -0.73 13.75
C THR A 102 -9.79 -1.88 14.13
N GLY A 103 -9.12 -2.50 13.18
CA GLY A 103 -8.22 -3.64 13.39
C GLY A 103 -7.73 -4.26 12.09
N ASP A 104 -7.30 -5.52 12.18
CA ASP A 104 -6.83 -6.33 11.05
C ASP A 104 -7.95 -6.65 10.04
N ARG A 105 -7.59 -7.27 8.90
CA ARG A 105 -8.53 -7.70 7.85
C ARG A 105 -9.39 -8.89 8.27
N ASP A 106 -10.34 -8.63 9.14
CA ASP A 106 -11.37 -9.56 9.59
C ASP A 106 -12.76 -9.16 9.06
N PRO A 107 -13.71 -10.12 8.96
CA PRO A 107 -15.05 -9.85 8.42
C PRO A 107 -15.78 -8.69 9.10
N ASP A 108 -15.55 -8.53 10.41
CA ASP A 108 -16.24 -7.57 11.29
C ASP A 108 -15.45 -6.27 11.48
N THR A 109 -14.26 -6.13 10.89
CA THR A 109 -13.48 -4.89 11.01
C THR A 109 -14.16 -3.77 10.26
N GLU A 110 -14.43 -2.68 10.98
CA GLU A 110 -15.08 -1.49 10.45
C GLU A 110 -14.09 -0.64 9.67
N ILE A 111 -14.61 -0.01 8.62
CA ILE A 111 -13.91 0.83 7.65
C ILE A 111 -14.73 2.11 7.53
N SER A 112 -14.07 3.26 7.69
CA SER A 112 -14.66 4.58 7.40
C SER A 112 -13.68 5.45 6.64
N LEU A 113 -14.15 6.52 6.00
CA LEU A 113 -13.25 7.48 5.34
C LEU A 113 -12.62 8.45 6.34
N THR A 114 -11.33 8.73 6.17
CA THR A 114 -10.67 9.89 6.79
C THR A 114 -11.14 11.19 6.11
N ASP A 115 -10.76 12.35 6.66
CA ASP A 115 -11.03 13.64 5.99
C ASP A 115 -10.42 13.68 4.58
N THR A 116 -9.16 13.25 4.45
CA THR A 116 -8.49 13.08 3.15
C THR A 116 -9.21 12.06 2.26
N GLY A 117 -9.70 10.96 2.84
CA GLY A 117 -10.55 9.98 2.17
C GLY A 117 -11.81 10.58 1.57
N ARG A 118 -12.50 11.45 2.32
CA ARG A 118 -13.70 12.16 1.85
C ARG A 118 -13.39 13.18 0.78
N GLU A 119 -12.31 13.95 0.93
CA GLU A 119 -11.84 14.86 -0.13
C GLU A 119 -11.53 14.09 -1.42
N PHE A 120 -10.90 12.92 -1.31
CA PHE A 120 -10.61 12.04 -2.44
C PHE A 120 -11.89 11.46 -3.06
N ALA A 121 -12.81 10.96 -2.23
CA ALA A 121 -14.10 10.41 -2.67
C ALA A 121 -14.94 11.44 -3.43
N SER A 122 -14.90 12.71 -3.02
CA SER A 122 -15.63 13.81 -3.66
C SER A 122 -15.29 14.05 -5.14
N VAL A 123 -14.16 13.51 -5.61
CA VAL A 123 -13.78 13.54 -7.02
C VAL A 123 -14.56 12.53 -7.84
N PHE A 124 -15.08 11.46 -7.25
CA PHE A 124 -15.89 10.45 -7.94
C PHE A 124 -17.35 10.90 -8.04
N ASP A 125 -17.97 10.62 -9.18
CA ASP A 125 -19.43 10.67 -9.29
C ASP A 125 -20.06 9.29 -9.03
N ASN A 126 -21.39 9.26 -8.94
CA ASN A 126 -22.15 8.01 -8.76
C ASN A 126 -22.38 7.24 -10.08
N GLY A 127 -21.73 7.66 -11.18
CA GLY A 127 -21.82 6.97 -12.45
C GLY A 127 -20.98 5.69 -12.46
N PRO A 128 -21.41 4.63 -13.17
CA PRO A 128 -20.66 3.37 -13.23
C PRO A 128 -19.35 3.50 -14.00
N ASP A 129 -19.25 4.46 -14.93
CA ASP A 129 -18.08 4.66 -15.76
C ASP A 129 -17.05 5.58 -15.10
N LEU A 130 -15.77 5.33 -15.39
CA LEU A 130 -14.68 6.22 -14.98
C LEU A 130 -14.50 7.40 -15.92
N ARG A 131 -14.71 8.62 -15.40
CA ARG A 131 -14.42 9.88 -16.11
C ARG A 131 -12.91 10.06 -16.28
N PRO A 132 -12.46 10.86 -17.28
CA PRO A 132 -11.03 11.11 -17.51
C PRO A 132 -10.28 11.60 -16.26
N ILE A 133 -10.88 12.50 -15.47
CA ILE A 133 -10.24 13.01 -14.25
C ILE A 133 -10.11 11.94 -13.16
N GLU A 134 -11.13 11.08 -13.01
CA GLU A 134 -11.12 9.94 -12.08
C GLU A 134 -10.06 8.93 -12.48
N ARG A 135 -9.95 8.63 -13.79
CA ARG A 135 -8.88 7.78 -14.33
C ARG A 135 -7.50 8.38 -14.05
N THR A 136 -7.32 9.68 -14.27
CA THR A 136 -6.05 10.36 -14.00
C THR A 136 -5.69 10.32 -12.53
N LEU A 137 -6.65 10.58 -11.64
CA LEU A 137 -6.46 10.50 -10.19
C LEU A 137 -6.04 9.09 -9.78
N LEU A 138 -6.80 8.08 -10.20
CA LEU A 138 -6.51 6.68 -9.91
C LEU A 138 -5.14 6.28 -10.47
N ILE A 139 -4.81 6.58 -11.73
CA ILE A 139 -3.48 6.32 -12.28
C ILE A 139 -2.37 7.01 -11.47
N GLY A 140 -2.62 8.25 -11.03
CA GLY A 140 -1.71 9.01 -10.16
C GLY A 140 -1.52 8.42 -8.77
N MET A 141 -2.48 7.64 -8.28
CA MET A 141 -2.43 6.92 -7.02
C MET A 141 -1.76 5.55 -7.13
N GLN A 142 -1.56 5.00 -8.34
CA GLN A 142 -0.90 3.70 -8.54
C GLN A 142 0.49 3.61 -7.90
N PRO A 143 1.31 4.70 -7.92
CA PRO A 143 2.56 4.79 -7.19
C PRO A 143 2.40 4.42 -5.72
N TYR A 144 1.42 5.01 -5.03
CA TYR A 144 1.04 4.79 -3.64
C TYR A 144 0.29 3.46 -3.44
N GLY A 145 0.61 2.44 -4.21
CA GLY A 145 -0.21 1.26 -4.37
C GLY A 145 0.62 0.08 -4.82
N SER A 146 0.09 -0.61 -5.82
CA SER A 146 0.73 -1.77 -6.41
C SER A 146 2.10 -1.49 -7.06
N ALA A 147 2.42 -0.21 -7.30
CA ALA A 147 3.75 0.17 -7.74
C ALA A 147 4.79 0.15 -6.59
N PHE A 148 4.43 0.53 -5.36
CA PHE A 148 5.31 0.35 -4.19
C PHE A 148 5.52 -1.11 -3.86
N PHE A 149 4.47 -1.95 -3.90
CA PHE A 149 4.64 -3.39 -3.72
C PHE A 149 5.58 -4.00 -4.77
N TYR A 150 5.43 -3.58 -6.04
CA TYR A 150 6.35 -3.98 -7.11
C TYR A 150 7.80 -3.59 -6.80
N LEU A 151 8.05 -2.35 -6.36
CA LEU A 151 9.39 -1.89 -5.99
C LEU A 151 9.92 -2.58 -4.73
N GLY A 152 9.10 -2.74 -3.70
CA GLY A 152 9.44 -3.44 -2.46
C GLY A 152 9.76 -4.91 -2.68
N THR A 153 9.05 -5.58 -3.60
CA THR A 153 9.36 -6.95 -4.01
C THR A 153 10.76 -7.04 -4.63
N LEU A 154 11.14 -6.06 -5.45
CA LEU A 154 12.49 -6.00 -6.01
C LEU A 154 13.55 -5.59 -4.98
N GLU A 155 13.21 -4.76 -4.00
CA GLU A 155 14.09 -4.37 -2.88
C GLU A 155 14.43 -5.57 -2.01
N ALA A 156 13.44 -6.38 -1.67
CA ALA A 156 13.62 -7.62 -0.91
C ALA A 156 14.60 -8.60 -1.58
N HIS A 157 14.78 -8.51 -2.91
CA HIS A 157 15.69 -9.34 -3.71
C HIS A 157 16.89 -8.55 -4.25
N ARG A 158 17.20 -7.38 -3.68
CA ARG A 158 18.33 -6.53 -4.11
C ARG A 158 19.65 -7.29 -4.01
N ASP A 159 19.88 -7.97 -2.88
CA ASP A 159 21.13 -8.70 -2.60
C ASP A 159 21.30 -9.94 -3.49
N ASP A 160 20.19 -10.52 -3.97
CA ASP A 160 20.19 -11.59 -4.97
C ASP A 160 20.41 -11.06 -6.41
N GLY A 161 20.56 -9.74 -6.56
CA GLY A 161 20.70 -9.05 -7.84
C GLY A 161 19.39 -8.95 -8.62
N GLY A 162 18.24 -9.02 -7.94
CA GLY A 162 16.90 -8.89 -8.49
C GLY A 162 16.19 -10.21 -8.80
N LEU A 163 15.05 -10.13 -9.49
CA LEU A 163 14.17 -11.26 -9.82
C LEU A 163 14.07 -11.52 -11.32
N LEU A 164 13.95 -12.78 -11.74
CA LEU A 164 13.51 -13.09 -13.08
C LEU A 164 12.07 -12.61 -13.29
N ARG A 165 11.74 -12.31 -14.55
CA ARG A 165 10.40 -11.88 -14.93
C ARG A 165 9.32 -12.86 -14.46
N GLU A 166 9.56 -14.15 -14.62
CA GLU A 166 8.58 -15.17 -14.26
C GLU A 166 8.37 -15.26 -12.75
N GLU A 167 9.45 -15.11 -11.96
CA GLU A 167 9.39 -15.11 -10.49
C GLU A 167 8.63 -13.88 -9.98
N LEU A 168 8.93 -12.71 -10.56
CA LEU A 168 8.20 -11.49 -10.24
C LEU A 168 6.73 -11.55 -10.67
N GLU A 169 6.42 -12.17 -11.82
CA GLU A 169 5.03 -12.42 -12.23
C GLU A 169 4.30 -13.32 -11.24
N GLU A 170 4.95 -14.38 -10.74
CA GLU A 170 4.39 -15.29 -9.74
C GLU A 170 4.09 -14.57 -8.42
N THR A 171 5.04 -13.82 -7.86
CA THR A 171 4.82 -13.04 -6.64
C THR A 171 3.67 -12.03 -6.78
N LEU A 172 3.59 -11.34 -7.93
CA LEU A 172 2.49 -10.40 -8.19
C LEU A 172 1.16 -11.11 -8.46
N VAL A 173 1.16 -12.35 -8.97
CA VAL A 173 -0.07 -13.15 -9.11
C VAL A 173 -0.54 -13.64 -7.75
N ASP A 174 0.34 -14.03 -6.84
CA ASP A 174 -0.06 -14.42 -5.50
C ASP A 174 -0.72 -13.25 -4.77
N GLU A 175 -0.14 -12.06 -4.94
CA GLU A 175 -0.62 -10.80 -4.38
C GLU A 175 -1.93 -10.31 -5.03
N TYR A 176 -1.94 -10.12 -6.35
CA TYR A 176 -3.03 -9.48 -7.10
C TYR A 176 -3.93 -10.46 -7.87
N LYS A 177 -3.80 -11.77 -7.59
CA LYS A 177 -4.48 -12.86 -8.30
C LYS A 177 -4.15 -12.83 -9.79
N GLY A 178 -5.01 -13.41 -10.65
CA GLY A 178 -4.76 -13.64 -12.09
C GLY A 178 -4.35 -12.42 -12.95
N SER A 179 -4.21 -11.24 -12.36
CA SER A 179 -3.77 -9.98 -12.98
C SER A 179 -2.26 -9.71 -12.91
N GLY A 180 -1.43 -10.51 -12.22
CA GLY A 180 0.00 -10.21 -12.00
C GLY A 180 0.81 -9.89 -13.27
N LYS A 181 0.54 -10.54 -14.41
CA LYS A 181 1.20 -10.25 -15.70
C LYS A 181 0.99 -8.83 -16.22
N TYR A 182 -0.20 -8.27 -16.01
CA TYR A 182 -0.51 -6.90 -16.39
C TYR A 182 0.40 -5.94 -15.62
N TYR A 183 0.53 -6.15 -14.32
CA TYR A 183 1.34 -5.33 -13.44
C TYR A 183 2.84 -5.42 -13.72
N THR A 184 3.37 -6.62 -13.95
CA THR A 184 4.79 -6.75 -14.29
C THR A 184 5.12 -6.04 -15.60
N GLY A 185 4.21 -6.05 -16.59
CA GLY A 185 4.40 -5.32 -17.84
C GLY A 185 4.31 -3.81 -17.65
N TYR A 186 3.27 -3.35 -16.96
CA TYR A 186 2.95 -1.95 -16.75
C TYR A 186 4.00 -1.23 -15.87
N TYR A 187 4.26 -1.74 -14.66
CA TYR A 187 5.20 -1.10 -13.73
C TYR A 187 6.64 -1.16 -14.19
N ASN A 188 7.06 -2.27 -14.81
CA ASN A 188 8.37 -2.33 -15.41
C ASN A 188 8.55 -1.29 -16.53
N SER A 189 7.55 -1.09 -17.39
CA SER A 189 7.62 -0.05 -18.43
C SER A 189 7.73 1.35 -17.80
N TRP A 190 6.94 1.60 -16.77
CA TRP A 190 6.93 2.90 -16.10
C TRP A 190 8.23 3.18 -15.33
N PHE A 191 8.63 2.29 -14.43
CA PHE A 191 9.79 2.48 -13.57
C PHE A 191 11.12 2.36 -14.30
N HIS A 192 11.18 1.62 -15.39
CA HIS A 192 12.34 1.66 -16.28
C HIS A 192 12.52 3.05 -16.91
N LYS A 193 11.43 3.71 -17.32
CA LYS A 193 11.50 5.09 -17.87
C LYS A 193 11.91 6.11 -16.81
N LEU A 194 11.54 5.87 -15.55
CA LEU A 194 11.94 6.69 -14.41
C LEU A 194 13.36 6.39 -13.90
N GLY A 195 14.04 5.39 -14.47
CA GLY A 195 15.39 5.00 -14.06
C GLY A 195 15.44 4.31 -12.68
N LEU A 196 14.31 3.81 -12.18
CA LEU A 196 14.23 3.10 -10.89
C LEU A 196 14.47 1.59 -11.05
N VAL A 197 14.27 1.05 -12.25
CA VAL A 197 14.40 -0.38 -12.55
C VAL A 197 15.25 -0.60 -13.79
N GLU A 198 16.23 -1.49 -13.68
CA GLU A 198 17.05 -1.97 -14.78
C GLU A 198 16.62 -3.36 -15.26
N LYS A 199 16.88 -3.62 -16.54
CA LYS A 199 16.63 -4.91 -17.17
C LYS A 199 17.95 -5.53 -17.55
N GLU A 200 18.19 -6.74 -17.07
CA GLU A 200 19.34 -7.55 -17.44
C GLU A 200 18.87 -8.79 -18.20
N ARG A 201 19.58 -9.13 -19.27
CA ARG A 201 19.27 -10.33 -20.05
C ARG A 201 20.12 -11.49 -19.54
N VAL A 202 19.48 -12.48 -18.90
CA VAL A 202 20.13 -13.70 -18.41
C VAL A 202 19.79 -14.85 -19.37
N GLY A 203 20.63 -15.01 -20.39
CA GLY A 203 20.38 -15.97 -21.48
C GLY A 203 19.13 -15.61 -22.30
N ARG A 204 18.10 -16.46 -22.24
CA ARG A 204 16.79 -16.20 -22.89
C ARG A 204 15.79 -15.50 -22.00
N LYS A 205 16.09 -15.35 -20.70
CA LYS A 205 15.22 -14.74 -19.71
C LYS A 205 15.58 -13.27 -19.46
N VAL A 206 14.67 -12.56 -18.83
CA VAL A 206 14.86 -11.17 -18.39
C VAL A 206 14.84 -11.15 -16.87
N LYS A 207 15.82 -10.49 -16.27
CA LYS A 207 15.92 -10.21 -14.85
C LYS A 207 15.70 -8.71 -14.61
N TYR A 208 14.93 -8.38 -13.59
CA TYR A 208 14.64 -7.02 -13.16
C TYR A 208 15.34 -6.75 -11.84
N ARG A 209 15.98 -5.58 -11.72
CA ARG A 209 16.67 -5.16 -10.51
C ARG A 209 16.40 -3.68 -10.25
N LEU A 210 16.39 -3.29 -8.97
CA LEU A 210 16.36 -1.87 -8.63
C LEU A 210 17.67 -1.20 -9.03
N ALA A 211 17.53 0.02 -9.53
CA ALA A 211 18.62 0.87 -9.95
C ALA A 211 18.93 1.98 -8.94
N THR A 212 18.09 2.14 -7.92
CA THR A 212 18.28 3.14 -6.86
C THR A 212 19.47 2.76 -5.96
N PRO A 213 20.18 3.73 -5.35
CA PRO A 213 21.21 3.43 -4.36
C PRO A 213 20.60 2.77 -3.11
N SER A 214 21.31 1.83 -2.49
CA SER A 214 20.95 1.28 -1.17
C SER A 214 21.07 2.40 -0.12
N GLY A 215 19.95 2.98 0.31
CA GLY A 215 19.92 4.08 1.29
C GLY A 215 19.24 5.37 0.82
N TRP A 216 18.64 5.37 -0.37
CA TRP A 216 17.48 6.23 -0.66
C TRP A 216 16.24 5.60 -0.05
#